data_AF-A0AAD3NJP1-F1
#
_entry.id   AF-A0AAD3NJP1-F1
#
_cell.length_a   1.000
_cell.length_b   1.000
_cell.length_c   1.000
_cell.angle_alpha   90.00
_cell.angle_beta   90.00
_cell.angle_gamma   90.00
#
_symmetry.space_group_name_H-M   'P 1'
#
loop_
_entity.id
_entity.type
_entity.pdbx_description
1 polymer ?
#
loop_
_entity_poly.entity_id
_entity_poly.type
_entity_poly.pdbx_seq_one_letter_code
_entity_poly.pdbx_strand_id
1 'polypeptide(L)'
;MRDRQQGWSVICHRCARVWIPDAEEVWKSAELTKDYKNGDASLQLMLEDGTNIEHKLDPKTKNLPYLRNPDILVGENDLTALSYLHEPAVLHNLKVRFIDSKLIYTYCGIVLVAINPYETLPIYGTDIINAYSGQNMGDMDPHIFAVAEEAYKQMARDERNQSIIVSGESGAGKTVSAKYAMRYFATVSGSASEANVEEKVLASNPIMEAIGNAKTTRNDNSSRFGKYIEIGFDNRYRIIGANMRTYLLEKSRVVFQCLKVKVGCFQNSLVCSASDFLYHEAGAAQPVIGGVGDTRACTTRNAFIAR
;
A
#
# COMPACT_ATOMS: atom_id res chain seq x y z
N MET A 1 14.83 11.11 -23.70
CA MET A 1 15.16 10.24 -24.86
C MET A 1 16.59 10.45 -25.33
N ARG A 2 17.08 11.69 -25.52
CA ARG A 2 18.49 11.97 -25.83
C ARG A 2 19.50 11.47 -24.76
N ASP A 3 19.18 11.63 -23.48
CA ASP A 3 20.06 11.15 -22.39
C ASP A 3 20.23 9.63 -22.34
N ARG A 4 19.22 8.86 -22.77
CA ARG A 4 19.32 7.40 -22.82
C ARG A 4 20.30 6.95 -23.91
N GLN A 5 20.28 7.55 -25.10
CA GLN A 5 21.19 7.12 -26.17
C GLN A 5 22.65 7.52 -25.92
N GLN A 6 22.92 8.66 -25.28
CA GLN A 6 24.30 9.09 -24.97
C GLN A 6 24.96 8.26 -23.84
N GLY A 7 24.19 7.82 -22.83
CA GLY A 7 24.71 6.91 -21.80
C GLY A 7 24.98 5.50 -22.31
N TRP A 8 24.20 5.02 -23.29
CA TRP A 8 24.28 3.65 -23.79
C TRP A 8 25.58 3.33 -24.54
N SER A 9 26.13 4.27 -25.32
CA SER A 9 27.39 4.05 -26.04
C SER A 9 28.62 3.94 -25.13
N VAL A 10 28.50 4.36 -23.86
CA VAL A 10 29.60 4.32 -22.87
C VAL A 10 29.42 3.17 -21.86
N ILE A 11 28.20 2.66 -21.70
CA ILE A 11 27.87 1.70 -20.62
C ILE A 11 27.60 0.29 -21.15
N CYS A 12 27.12 0.13 -22.39
CA CYS A 12 26.72 -1.16 -22.94
C CYS A 12 27.89 -1.87 -23.64
N HIS A 13 28.85 -2.30 -22.83
CA HIS A 13 29.89 -3.23 -23.24
C HIS A 13 29.40 -4.68 -23.13
N ARG A 14 30.08 -5.60 -23.80
CA ARG A 14 29.92 -7.05 -23.67
C ARG A 14 29.84 -7.41 -22.19
N CYS A 15 28.90 -8.30 -21.86
CA CYS A 15 28.51 -8.68 -20.49
C CYS A 15 27.62 -7.70 -19.72
N ALA A 16 27.22 -6.56 -20.32
CA ALA A 16 26.14 -5.75 -19.75
C ALA A 16 24.83 -6.53 -19.76
N ARG A 17 24.08 -6.44 -18.65
CA ARG A 17 22.77 -7.09 -18.51
C ARG A 17 21.65 -6.08 -18.71
N VAL A 18 20.58 -6.52 -19.36
CA VAL A 18 19.41 -5.71 -19.73
C VAL A 18 18.12 -6.46 -19.43
N TRP A 19 17.03 -5.70 -19.33
CA TRP A 19 15.66 -6.21 -19.19
C TRP A 19 14.93 -6.11 -20.52
N ILE A 20 14.35 -7.23 -20.93
CA ILE A 20 13.49 -7.35 -22.11
C ILE A 20 12.07 -7.73 -21.68
N PRO A 21 11.02 -7.33 -22.43
CA PRO A 21 9.65 -7.71 -22.12
C PRO A 21 9.45 -9.22 -22.21
N ASP A 22 8.62 -9.77 -21.32
CA ASP A 22 8.22 -11.16 -21.29
C ASP A 22 6.72 -11.31 -21.00
N ALA A 23 6.08 -12.34 -21.57
CA ALA A 23 4.64 -12.53 -21.45
C ALA A 23 4.23 -13.11 -20.07
N GLU A 24 5.11 -13.84 -19.39
CA GLU A 24 4.80 -14.54 -18.15
C GLU A 24 5.29 -13.76 -16.92
N GLU A 25 6.55 -13.32 -16.95
CA GLU A 25 7.19 -12.61 -15.83
C GLU A 25 7.20 -11.09 -15.97
N VAL A 26 6.55 -10.55 -17.02
CA VAL A 26 6.57 -9.14 -17.45
C VAL A 26 7.94 -8.70 -17.99
N TRP A 27 9.03 -9.04 -17.30
CA TRP A 27 10.41 -8.70 -17.67
C TRP A 27 11.35 -9.89 -17.45
N LYS A 28 12.21 -10.19 -18.44
CA LYS A 28 13.29 -11.18 -18.35
C LYS A 28 14.66 -10.52 -18.49
N SER A 29 15.65 -11.08 -17.78
CA SER A 29 17.03 -10.64 -17.85
C SER A 29 17.75 -11.27 -19.04
N ALA A 30 18.59 -10.49 -19.72
CA ALA A 30 19.44 -10.97 -20.79
C ALA A 30 20.81 -10.26 -20.76
N GLU A 31 21.85 -10.95 -21.21
CA GLU A 31 23.21 -10.44 -21.28
C GLU A 31 23.61 -10.10 -22.73
N LEU A 32 24.28 -8.97 -22.93
CA LEU A 32 24.83 -8.61 -24.24
C LEU A 32 26.03 -9.49 -24.58
N THR A 33 25.92 -10.22 -25.69
CA THR A 33 27.01 -11.06 -26.22
C THR A 33 28.03 -10.25 -27.04
N LYS A 34 27.63 -9.08 -27.55
CA LYS A 34 28.42 -8.16 -28.36
C LYS A 34 28.14 -6.71 -27.94
N ASP A 35 29.16 -5.86 -28.07
CA ASP A 35 29.04 -4.42 -27.85
C ASP A 35 28.02 -3.81 -28.82
N TYR A 36 27.17 -2.92 -28.30
CA TYR A 36 26.25 -2.16 -29.12
C TYR A 36 26.97 -0.97 -29.77
N LYS A 37 26.87 -0.85 -31.11
CA LYS A 37 27.34 0.34 -31.83
C LYS A 37 26.17 1.23 -32.18
N ASN A 38 26.37 2.55 -32.07
CA ASN A 38 25.34 3.52 -32.35
C ASN A 38 24.90 3.42 -33.83
N GLY A 39 23.69 2.94 -34.07
CA GLY A 39 23.17 2.65 -35.41
C GLY A 39 22.82 1.19 -35.68
N ASP A 40 23.20 0.26 -34.79
CA ASP A 40 22.80 -1.15 -34.93
C ASP A 40 21.27 -1.29 -34.86
N ALA A 41 20.71 -2.14 -35.73
CA ALA A 41 19.27 -2.38 -35.83
C ALA A 41 18.76 -3.46 -34.86
N SER A 42 19.66 -4.24 -34.26
CA SER A 42 19.34 -5.31 -33.33
C SER A 42 20.42 -5.49 -32.27
N LEU A 43 20.05 -6.11 -31.16
CA LEU A 43 20.93 -6.51 -30.07
C LEU A 43 21.04 -8.04 -30.04
N GLN A 44 22.26 -8.54 -29.87
CA GLN A 44 22.54 -9.98 -29.73
C GLN A 44 22.63 -10.31 -28.24
N LEU A 45 21.60 -10.98 -27.72
CA LEU A 45 21.42 -11.20 -26.29
C LEU A 45 21.48 -12.70 -25.96
N MET A 46 21.95 -13.03 -24.77
CA MET A 46 21.89 -14.36 -24.18
C MET A 46 20.95 -14.33 -22.98
N LEU A 47 19.94 -15.19 -22.98
CA LEU A 47 19.01 -15.35 -21.85
C LEU A 47 19.67 -16.14 -20.72
N GLU A 48 19.08 -16.10 -19.53
CA GLU A 48 19.57 -16.85 -18.36
C GLU A 48 19.51 -18.38 -18.55
N ASP A 49 18.68 -18.88 -19.46
CA ASP A 49 18.62 -20.30 -19.84
C ASP A 49 19.71 -20.72 -20.85
N GLY A 50 20.58 -19.79 -21.25
CA GLY A 50 21.64 -19.99 -22.23
C GLY A 50 21.20 -19.83 -23.69
N THR A 51 19.93 -19.53 -23.96
CA THR A 51 19.41 -19.31 -25.31
C THR A 51 19.87 -17.96 -25.85
N ASN A 52 20.47 -17.97 -27.05
CA ASN A 52 20.81 -16.74 -27.76
C ASN A 52 19.61 -16.24 -28.57
N ILE A 53 19.27 -14.97 -28.39
CA ILE A 53 18.19 -14.29 -29.11
C ILE A 53 18.68 -13.02 -29.78
N GLU A 54 18.08 -12.71 -30.93
CA GLU A 54 18.26 -11.42 -31.59
C GLU A 54 17.07 -10.52 -31.25
N HIS A 55 17.32 -9.45 -30.49
CA HIS A 55 16.31 -8.47 -30.12
C HIS A 55 16.34 -7.29 -31.11
N LYS A 56 15.33 -7.20 -31.97
CA LYS A 56 15.21 -6.12 -32.96
C LYS A 56 14.77 -4.82 -32.28
N LEU A 57 15.49 -3.74 -32.55
CA LEU A 57 15.15 -2.41 -32.05
C LEU A 57 14.09 -1.79 -32.94
N ASP A 58 13.12 -1.10 -32.35
CA ASP A 58 12.09 -0.40 -33.11
C ASP A 58 12.74 0.73 -33.95
N PRO A 59 12.60 0.71 -35.28
CA PRO A 59 13.21 1.70 -36.17
C PRO A 59 12.76 3.14 -35.91
N LYS A 60 11.55 3.34 -35.37
CA LYS A 60 10.96 4.67 -35.15
C LYS A 60 11.40 5.27 -33.82
N THR A 61 11.38 4.47 -32.75
CA THR A 61 11.69 4.95 -31.41
C THR A 61 13.15 4.77 -31.03
N LYS A 62 13.85 3.79 -31.63
CA LYS A 62 15.21 3.36 -31.26
C LYS A 62 15.38 3.25 -29.74
N ASN A 63 14.32 2.82 -29.05
CA ASN A 63 14.33 2.66 -27.62
C ASN A 63 15.14 1.42 -27.28
N LEU A 64 16.20 1.66 -26.51
CA LEU A 64 17.05 0.61 -25.99
C LEU A 64 16.36 -0.02 -24.76
N PRO A 65 16.58 -1.33 -24.49
CA PRO A 65 16.01 -1.99 -23.32
C PRO A 65 16.46 -1.33 -22.02
N TYR A 66 15.94 -1.73 -20.87
CA TYR A 66 16.39 -1.15 -19.59
C TYR A 66 17.67 -1.84 -19.12
N LEU A 67 18.67 -1.09 -18.63
CA LEU A 67 19.87 -1.70 -18.04
C LEU A 67 19.54 -2.37 -16.70
N ARG A 68 20.13 -3.53 -16.41
CA ARG A 68 20.01 -4.21 -15.12
C ARG A 68 21.01 -3.61 -14.13
N ASN A 69 20.56 -3.41 -12.89
CA ASN A 69 21.44 -2.97 -11.80
C ASN A 69 22.45 -4.08 -11.46
N PRO A 70 23.68 -3.73 -11.00
CA PRO A 70 24.61 -4.69 -10.44
C PRO A 70 24.00 -5.50 -9.28
N ASP A 71 24.32 -6.78 -9.17
CA ASP A 71 23.71 -7.66 -8.16
C ASP A 71 24.00 -7.22 -6.71
N ILE A 72 25.09 -6.48 -6.48
CA ILE A 72 25.42 -5.92 -5.16
C ILE A 72 24.37 -4.91 -4.64
N LEU A 73 23.62 -4.26 -5.54
CA LEU A 73 22.58 -3.29 -5.19
C LEU A 73 21.18 -3.93 -5.14
N VAL A 74 21.07 -5.23 -5.42
CA VAL A 74 19.78 -5.94 -5.39
C VAL A 74 19.50 -6.37 -3.96
N GLY A 75 18.27 -6.13 -3.49
CA GLY A 75 17.87 -6.47 -2.13
C GLY A 75 17.99 -5.32 -1.13
N GLU A 76 18.46 -4.14 -1.55
CA GLU A 76 18.57 -2.95 -0.70
C GLU A 76 17.25 -2.56 0.00
N ASN A 77 17.38 -1.96 1.18
CA ASN A 77 16.22 -1.55 2.00
C ASN A 77 15.46 -0.36 1.42
N ASP A 78 16.11 0.50 0.63
CA ASP A 78 15.51 1.61 -0.09
C ASP A 78 15.82 1.53 -1.59
N LEU A 79 14.77 1.57 -2.40
CA LEU A 79 14.86 1.55 -3.87
C LEU A 79 15.57 2.77 -4.45
N THR A 80 15.74 3.86 -3.67
CA THR A 80 16.53 5.02 -4.11
C THR A 80 18.03 4.74 -4.22
N ALA A 81 18.52 3.65 -3.61
CA ALA A 81 19.92 3.23 -3.71
C ALA A 81 20.28 2.62 -5.08
N LEU A 82 19.30 2.31 -5.92
CA LEU A 82 19.51 1.70 -7.24
C LEU A 82 20.14 2.71 -8.22
N SER A 83 21.17 2.27 -8.96
CA SER A 83 21.80 3.11 -10.00
C SER A 83 20.85 3.43 -11.15
N TYR A 84 20.04 2.44 -11.55
CA TYR A 84 19.03 2.57 -12.59
C TYR A 84 17.65 2.35 -11.98
N LEU A 85 16.89 3.42 -11.83
CA LEU A 85 15.53 3.38 -11.31
C LEU A 85 14.51 3.39 -12.46
N HIS A 86 13.97 2.21 -12.77
CA HIS A 86 12.93 1.98 -13.77
C HIS A 86 12.08 0.78 -13.34
N GLU A 87 10.98 0.54 -14.05
CA GLU A 87 9.98 -0.47 -13.69
C GLU A 87 10.56 -1.88 -13.45
N PRO A 88 11.38 -2.48 -14.35
CA PRO A 88 11.92 -3.81 -14.08
C PRO A 88 12.89 -3.85 -12.89
N ALA A 89 13.64 -2.77 -12.63
CA ALA A 89 14.51 -2.72 -11.45
C ALA A 89 13.71 -2.75 -10.14
N VAL A 90 12.61 -1.99 -10.07
CA VAL A 90 11.72 -1.99 -8.91
C VAL A 90 11.06 -3.35 -8.73
N LEU A 91 10.49 -3.93 -9.81
CA LEU A 91 9.85 -5.24 -9.77
C LEU A 91 10.82 -6.33 -9.30
N HIS A 92 12.03 -6.37 -9.87
CA HIS A 92 13.02 -7.37 -9.53
C HIS A 92 13.50 -7.26 -8.08
N ASN A 93 13.81 -6.05 -7.60
CA ASN A 93 14.25 -5.84 -6.23
C ASN A 93 13.17 -6.26 -5.22
N LEU A 94 11.91 -5.87 -5.46
CA LEU A 94 10.77 -6.28 -4.63
C LEU A 94 10.54 -7.81 -4.68
N LYS A 95 10.66 -8.45 -5.85
CA LYS A 95 10.53 -9.91 -6.00
C LYS A 95 11.59 -10.64 -5.18
N VAL A 96 12.86 -10.24 -5.28
CA VAL A 96 13.98 -10.85 -4.53
C VAL A 96 13.79 -10.66 -3.03
N ARG A 97 13.48 -9.44 -2.57
CA ARG A 97 13.23 -9.18 -1.14
C ARG A 97 12.07 -10.01 -0.59
N PHE A 98 10.98 -10.10 -1.32
CA PHE A 98 9.78 -10.80 -0.88
C PHE A 98 9.92 -12.33 -0.93
N ILE A 99 10.40 -12.88 -2.05
CA ILE A 99 10.47 -14.34 -2.25
C ILE A 99 11.67 -14.94 -1.53
N ASP A 100 12.86 -14.37 -1.73
CA ASP A 100 14.10 -15.00 -1.27
C ASP A 100 14.38 -14.65 0.20
N SER A 101 14.10 -13.41 0.60
CA SER A 101 14.39 -12.92 1.96
C SER A 101 13.17 -12.86 2.89
N LYS A 102 11.95 -13.11 2.38
CA LYS A 102 10.68 -12.99 3.12
C LYS A 102 10.46 -11.60 3.75
N LEU A 103 11.02 -10.56 3.15
CA LEU A 103 10.89 -9.17 3.59
C LEU A 103 9.69 -8.53 2.89
N ILE A 104 8.71 -8.10 3.68
CA ILE A 104 7.45 -7.54 3.17
C ILE A 104 7.47 -6.02 3.04
N TYR A 105 8.42 -5.36 3.70
CA TYR A 105 8.53 -3.91 3.76
C TYR A 105 9.79 -3.45 3.02
N THR A 106 9.64 -2.41 2.20
CA THR A 106 10.76 -1.81 1.45
C THR A 106 10.49 -0.31 1.31
N TYR A 107 11.50 0.52 1.50
CA TYR A 107 11.38 1.95 1.24
C TYR A 107 11.47 2.27 -0.24
N CYS A 108 10.77 3.32 -0.64
CA CYS A 108 10.88 3.98 -1.92
C CYS A 108 10.94 5.49 -1.62
N GLY A 109 12.10 5.92 -1.13
CA GLY A 109 12.29 7.26 -0.56
C GLY A 109 11.32 7.50 0.60
N ILE A 110 10.40 8.45 0.43
CA ILE A 110 9.42 8.81 1.47
C ILE A 110 8.25 7.82 1.60
N VAL A 111 8.09 6.88 0.65
CA VAL A 111 6.97 5.94 0.62
C VAL A 111 7.42 4.59 1.15
N LEU A 112 6.61 3.97 2.01
CA LEU A 112 6.78 2.57 2.41
C LEU A 112 5.96 1.65 1.51
N VAL A 113 6.62 0.73 0.82
CA VAL A 113 5.99 -0.37 0.09
C VAL A 113 5.76 -1.53 1.06
N ALA A 114 4.53 -2.03 1.11
CA ALA A 114 4.15 -3.19 1.92
C ALA A 114 3.51 -4.25 1.02
N ILE A 115 4.12 -5.43 0.93
CA ILE A 115 3.62 -6.57 0.16
C ILE A 115 2.91 -7.53 1.12
N ASN A 116 1.67 -7.92 0.80
CA ASN A 116 0.90 -8.80 1.67
C ASN A 116 1.47 -10.23 1.66
N PRO A 117 1.98 -10.76 2.80
CA PRO A 117 2.55 -12.11 2.86
C PRO A 117 1.50 -13.23 2.87
N TYR A 118 0.22 -12.93 3.16
CA TYR A 118 -0.82 -13.92 3.46
C TYR A 118 -0.44 -14.91 4.59
N GLU A 119 0.56 -14.55 5.40
CA GLU A 119 1.09 -15.33 6.52
C GLU A 119 1.25 -14.42 7.73
N THR A 120 1.14 -14.99 8.94
CA THR A 120 1.42 -14.24 10.17
C THR A 120 2.92 -14.22 10.43
N LEU A 121 3.52 -13.03 10.45
CA LEU A 121 4.94 -12.85 10.70
C LEU A 121 5.19 -12.40 12.16
N PRO A 122 6.24 -12.90 12.84
CA PRO A 122 6.58 -12.54 14.21
C PRO A 122 7.32 -11.20 14.32
N ILE A 123 6.90 -10.18 13.56
CA ILE A 123 7.56 -8.86 13.47
C ILE A 123 6.74 -7.73 14.13
N TYR A 124 5.64 -8.08 14.79
CA TYR A 124 4.70 -7.12 15.40
C TYR A 124 4.59 -7.25 16.93
N GLY A 125 5.60 -7.86 17.55
CA GLY A 125 5.71 -7.98 19.00
C GLY A 125 6.03 -6.64 19.68
N THR A 126 5.78 -6.58 20.99
CA THR A 126 6.07 -5.37 21.80
C THR A 126 7.56 -5.07 21.88
N ASP A 127 8.38 -6.12 21.87
CA ASP A 127 9.84 -6.05 21.73
C ASP A 127 10.27 -5.29 20.46
N ILE A 128 9.62 -5.58 19.32
CA ILE A 128 9.88 -4.89 18.06
C ILE A 128 9.42 -3.43 18.15
N ILE A 129 8.23 -3.17 18.71
CA ILE A 129 7.74 -1.79 18.91
C ILE A 129 8.77 -0.96 19.71
N ASN A 130 9.28 -1.51 20.79
CA ASN A 130 10.28 -0.85 21.64
C ASN A 130 11.60 -0.63 20.89
N ALA A 131 12.02 -1.57 20.02
CA ALA A 131 13.22 -1.42 19.22
C ALA A 131 13.15 -0.25 18.22
N TYR A 132 11.97 0.01 17.63
CA TYR A 132 11.76 1.15 16.74
C TYR A 132 11.58 2.49 17.47
N SER A 133 11.19 2.48 18.76
CA SER A 133 10.96 3.70 19.53
C SER A 133 12.24 4.52 19.70
N GLY A 134 12.15 5.82 19.41
CA GLY A 134 13.26 6.78 19.47
C GLY A 134 14.18 6.77 18.25
N GLN A 135 14.15 5.72 17.42
CA GLN A 135 15.05 5.58 16.27
C GLN A 135 14.71 6.55 15.13
N ASN A 136 15.68 6.88 14.27
CA ASN A 136 15.39 7.67 13.07
C ASN A 136 14.99 6.75 11.91
N MET A 137 14.21 7.32 10.99
CA MET A 137 13.91 6.69 9.71
C MET A 137 15.22 6.40 8.95
N GLY A 138 15.48 5.13 8.61
CA GLY A 138 16.69 4.70 7.89
C GLY A 138 17.78 4.08 8.76
N ASP A 139 17.77 4.30 10.08
CA ASP A 139 18.67 3.60 11.01
C ASP A 139 18.20 2.16 11.26
N MET A 140 16.91 1.90 11.03
CA MET A 140 16.25 0.60 11.19
C MET A 140 15.73 0.09 9.85
N ASP A 141 15.51 -1.21 9.78
CA ASP A 141 14.90 -1.85 8.61
C ASP A 141 13.52 -1.26 8.27
N PRO A 142 13.09 -1.32 7.01
CA PRO A 142 11.78 -0.82 6.61
C PRO A 142 10.65 -1.51 7.39
N HIS A 143 9.82 -0.72 8.05
CA HIS A 143 8.69 -1.23 8.81
C HIS A 143 7.57 -0.20 8.97
N ILE A 144 6.32 -0.67 9.16
CA ILE A 144 5.19 0.23 9.44
C ILE A 144 5.36 1.00 10.76
N PHE A 145 6.09 0.43 11.71
CA PHE A 145 6.43 1.08 12.98
C PHE A 145 7.41 2.24 12.78
N ALA A 146 8.33 2.16 11.82
CA ALA A 146 9.21 3.29 11.50
C ALA A 146 8.41 4.48 10.95
N VAL A 147 7.39 4.24 10.12
CA VAL A 147 6.48 5.30 9.62
C VAL A 147 5.65 5.89 10.78
N ALA A 148 5.18 5.05 11.70
CA ALA A 148 4.44 5.52 12.87
C ALA A 148 5.34 6.34 13.81
N GLU A 149 6.57 5.90 14.07
CA GLU A 149 7.54 6.62 14.88
C GLU A 149 7.94 7.95 14.28
N GLU A 150 8.22 7.99 12.97
CA GLU A 150 8.56 9.24 12.30
C GLU A 150 7.41 10.25 12.40
N ALA A 151 6.15 9.79 12.22
CA ALA A 151 4.98 10.64 12.43
C ALA A 151 4.87 11.10 13.90
N TYR A 152 5.12 10.22 14.88
CA TYR A 152 5.06 10.58 16.30
C TYR A 152 6.13 11.63 16.66
N LYS A 153 7.37 11.43 16.21
CA LYS A 153 8.49 12.35 16.40
C LYS A 153 8.23 13.70 15.74
N GLN A 154 7.78 13.71 14.48
CA GLN A 154 7.47 14.96 13.77
C GLN A 154 6.30 15.71 14.41
N MET A 155 5.26 15.01 14.89
CA MET A 155 4.15 15.62 15.62
C MET A 155 4.65 16.37 16.87
N ALA A 156 5.56 15.74 17.64
CA ALA A 156 6.11 16.35 18.84
C ALA A 156 7.11 17.47 18.54
N ARG A 157 7.98 17.28 17.55
CA ARG A 157 9.02 18.23 17.18
C ARG A 157 8.47 19.50 16.51
N ASP A 158 7.54 19.34 15.58
CA ASP A 158 7.06 20.45 14.76
C ASP A 158 5.75 21.04 15.27
N GLU A 159 5.17 20.47 16.35
CA GLU A 159 3.86 20.83 16.92
C GLU A 159 2.75 20.86 15.86
N ARG A 160 2.79 19.90 14.92
CA ARG A 160 1.88 19.80 13.79
C ARG A 160 1.17 18.46 13.75
N ASN A 161 -0.12 18.50 13.42
CA ASN A 161 -0.93 17.31 13.18
C ASN A 161 -0.36 16.51 11.99
N GLN A 162 -0.30 15.19 12.14
CA GLN A 162 0.24 14.28 11.13
C GLN A 162 -0.85 13.44 10.49
N SER A 163 -0.53 12.87 9.33
CA SER A 163 -1.44 11.96 8.62
C SER A 163 -0.68 10.78 8.03
N ILE A 164 -1.12 9.57 8.33
CA ILE A 164 -0.62 8.34 7.70
C ILE A 164 -1.67 7.90 6.69
N ILE A 165 -1.31 7.94 5.41
CA ILE A 165 -2.18 7.58 4.30
C ILE A 165 -1.80 6.19 3.81
N VAL A 166 -2.76 5.25 3.88
CA VAL A 166 -2.56 3.87 3.43
C VAL A 166 -3.38 3.60 2.19
N SER A 167 -2.72 3.46 1.05
CA SER A 167 -3.33 3.22 -0.27
C SER A 167 -3.03 1.81 -0.79
N GLY A 168 -3.84 1.34 -1.73
CA GLY A 168 -3.66 0.04 -2.39
C GLY A 168 -4.97 -0.59 -2.81
N GLU A 169 -4.90 -1.63 -3.63
CA GLU A 169 -6.08 -2.37 -4.08
C GLU A 169 -6.79 -3.09 -2.94
N SER A 170 -8.00 -3.59 -3.20
CA SER A 170 -8.74 -4.38 -2.22
C SER A 170 -7.97 -5.67 -1.92
N GLY A 171 -7.78 -6.00 -0.64
CA GLY A 171 -6.97 -7.15 -0.21
C GLY A 171 -5.47 -6.88 -0.04
N ALA A 172 -4.98 -5.69 -0.40
CA ALA A 172 -3.54 -5.35 -0.30
C ALA A 172 -2.98 -5.22 1.13
N GLY A 173 -3.81 -5.29 2.17
CA GLY A 173 -3.37 -5.18 3.58
C GLY A 173 -3.56 -3.82 4.24
N LYS A 174 -4.25 -2.86 3.59
CA LYS A 174 -4.46 -1.49 4.12
C LYS A 174 -4.94 -1.44 5.58
N THR A 175 -5.97 -2.22 5.90
CA THR A 175 -6.57 -2.27 7.25
C THR A 175 -5.59 -2.82 8.28
N VAL A 176 -4.78 -3.81 7.88
CA VAL A 176 -3.78 -4.44 8.74
C VAL A 176 -2.64 -3.46 9.04
N SER A 177 -2.13 -2.76 8.03
CA SER A 177 -1.11 -1.71 8.22
C SER A 177 -1.60 -0.58 9.12
N ALA A 178 -2.85 -0.11 8.93
CA ALA A 178 -3.45 0.90 9.79
C ALA A 178 -3.59 0.40 11.24
N LYS A 179 -4.01 -0.85 11.44
CA LYS A 179 -4.08 -1.49 12.78
C LYS A 179 -2.73 -1.50 13.48
N TYR A 180 -1.65 -1.88 12.78
CA TYR A 180 -0.31 -1.91 13.39
C TYR A 180 0.23 -0.51 13.69
N ALA A 181 -0.02 0.47 12.85
CA ALA A 181 0.33 1.87 13.15
C ALA A 181 -0.40 2.38 14.42
N MET A 182 -1.69 2.06 14.58
CA MET A 182 -2.45 2.43 15.78
C MET A 182 -1.91 1.75 17.05
N ARG A 183 -1.58 0.45 16.97
CA ARG A 183 -0.98 -0.31 18.07
C ARG A 183 0.38 0.26 18.50
N TYR A 184 1.17 0.73 17.54
CA TYR A 184 2.42 1.43 17.82
C TYR A 184 2.18 2.65 18.72
N PHE A 185 1.31 3.58 18.28
CA PHE A 185 0.97 4.78 19.06
C PHE A 185 0.44 4.45 20.46
N ALA A 186 -0.42 3.44 20.58
CA ALA A 186 -0.97 3.02 21.87
C ALA A 186 0.11 2.57 22.86
N THR A 187 1.11 1.85 22.36
CA THR A 187 2.21 1.34 23.17
C THR A 187 3.19 2.44 23.57
N VAL A 188 3.65 3.27 22.62
CA VAL A 188 4.68 4.29 22.91
C VAL A 188 4.15 5.50 23.67
N SER A 189 2.85 5.79 23.57
CA SER A 189 2.22 6.92 24.27
C SER A 189 1.96 6.67 25.77
N GLY A 190 2.38 5.52 26.31
CA GLY A 190 2.30 5.23 27.74
C GLY A 190 0.87 5.06 28.27
N SER A 191 -0.06 4.66 27.41
CA SER A 191 -1.47 4.39 27.78
C SER A 191 -1.60 3.05 28.54
N ALA A 192 -0.86 2.89 29.64
CA ALA A 192 -0.83 1.67 30.45
C ALA A 192 -1.93 1.61 31.51
N SER A 193 -2.68 2.70 31.74
CA SER A 193 -3.75 2.77 32.72
C SER A 193 -5.11 3.01 32.04
N GLU A 194 -5.89 1.94 31.89
CA GLU A 194 -7.36 1.85 31.74
C GLU A 194 -8.06 2.52 30.55
N ALA A 195 -7.39 3.38 29.78
CA ALA A 195 -7.93 3.90 28.53
C ALA A 195 -7.49 2.98 27.37
N ASN A 196 -8.17 1.83 27.20
CA ASN A 196 -8.00 0.93 26.05
C ASN A 196 -8.53 1.58 24.75
N VAL A 197 -8.05 2.77 24.40
CA VAL A 197 -8.43 3.49 23.18
C VAL A 197 -8.06 2.66 21.96
N GLU A 198 -6.92 1.97 21.98
CA GLU A 198 -6.57 0.99 20.95
C GLU A 198 -7.66 -0.08 20.82
N GLU A 199 -7.99 -0.78 21.91
CA GLU A 199 -8.98 -1.85 21.88
C GLU A 199 -10.35 -1.35 21.41
N LYS A 200 -10.79 -0.16 21.86
CA LYS A 200 -12.05 0.44 21.42
C LYS A 200 -12.04 0.81 19.94
N VAL A 201 -10.93 1.36 19.43
CA VAL A 201 -10.77 1.66 18.02
C VAL A 201 -10.70 0.38 17.19
N LEU A 202 -10.02 -0.66 17.68
CA LEU A 202 -9.96 -1.97 17.04
C LEU A 202 -11.30 -2.70 17.07
N ALA A 203 -12.05 -2.60 18.17
CA ALA A 203 -13.40 -3.16 18.32
C ALA A 203 -14.42 -2.47 17.40
N SER A 204 -14.16 -1.23 16.99
CA SER A 204 -14.97 -0.56 15.96
C SER A 204 -14.81 -1.20 14.59
N ASN A 205 -13.68 -1.86 14.29
CA ASN A 205 -13.44 -2.45 12.97
C ASN A 205 -14.46 -3.54 12.62
N PRO A 206 -14.71 -4.58 13.43
CA PRO A 206 -15.76 -5.57 13.13
C PRO A 206 -17.14 -4.94 12.84
N ILE A 207 -17.52 -3.90 13.58
CA ILE A 207 -18.79 -3.19 13.38
C ILE A 207 -18.81 -2.51 12.01
N MET A 208 -17.76 -1.76 11.71
CA MET A 208 -17.61 -1.02 10.45
C MET A 208 -17.48 -1.96 9.25
N GLU A 209 -16.84 -3.11 9.42
CA GLU A 209 -16.75 -4.16 8.41
C GLU A 209 -18.12 -4.81 8.17
N ALA A 210 -18.88 -5.10 9.23
CA ALA A 210 -20.22 -5.69 9.10
C ALA A 210 -21.16 -4.82 8.26
N ILE A 211 -21.16 -3.51 8.49
CA ILE A 211 -22.07 -2.56 7.82
C ILE A 211 -21.54 -2.02 6.49
N GLY A 212 -20.21 -1.97 6.32
CA GLY A 212 -19.56 -1.24 5.23
C GLY A 212 -18.71 -2.08 4.30
N ASN A 213 -18.43 -3.34 4.64
CA ASN A 213 -17.74 -4.26 3.74
C ASN A 213 -18.74 -5.18 3.02
N ALA A 214 -18.34 -5.63 1.84
CA ALA A 214 -19.11 -6.60 1.06
C ALA A 214 -18.20 -7.54 0.27
N LYS A 215 -18.70 -8.74 -0.01
CA LYS A 215 -18.07 -9.67 -0.92
C LYS A 215 -18.17 -9.15 -2.35
N THR A 216 -17.03 -9.08 -3.03
CA THR A 216 -16.90 -8.70 -4.44
C THR A 216 -16.29 -9.86 -5.22
N THR A 217 -16.18 -9.74 -6.55
CA THR A 217 -15.48 -10.74 -7.37
C THR A 217 -13.99 -10.86 -7.08
N ARG A 218 -13.37 -9.82 -6.50
CA ARG A 218 -11.92 -9.74 -6.25
C ARG A 218 -11.52 -9.95 -4.78
N ASN A 219 -12.43 -9.70 -3.84
CA ASN A 219 -12.16 -9.80 -2.41
C ASN A 219 -13.47 -10.09 -1.66
N ASP A 220 -13.43 -11.06 -0.76
CA ASP A 220 -14.55 -11.51 0.06
C ASP A 220 -14.94 -10.54 1.17
N ASN A 221 -14.02 -9.68 1.61
CA ASN A 221 -14.26 -8.66 2.66
C ASN A 221 -13.79 -7.28 2.18
N SER A 222 -14.35 -6.78 1.09
CA SER A 222 -13.95 -5.52 0.45
C SER A 222 -14.64 -4.33 1.09
N SER A 223 -13.89 -3.41 1.72
CA SER A 223 -14.45 -2.15 2.23
C SER A 223 -14.97 -1.25 1.12
N ARG A 224 -16.22 -0.81 1.24
CA ARG A 224 -16.93 0.01 0.23
C ARG A 224 -17.18 1.45 0.71
N PHE A 225 -16.33 1.91 1.61
CA PHE A 225 -16.27 3.26 2.16
C PHE A 225 -14.82 3.61 2.51
N GLY A 226 -14.49 4.89 2.49
CA GLY A 226 -13.26 5.43 3.06
C GLY A 226 -13.40 5.61 4.56
N LYS A 227 -12.35 5.28 5.31
CA LYS A 227 -12.28 5.41 6.77
C LYS A 227 -11.12 6.33 7.14
N TYR A 228 -11.40 7.36 7.92
CA TYR A 228 -10.41 8.27 8.49
C TYR A 228 -10.55 8.22 10.01
N ILE A 229 -9.46 7.92 10.71
CA ILE A 229 -9.42 7.83 12.16
C ILE A 229 -8.46 8.92 12.65
N GLU A 230 -9.00 9.88 13.38
CA GLU A 230 -8.26 10.93 14.07
C GLU A 230 -7.90 10.41 15.46
N ILE A 231 -6.61 10.32 15.79
CA ILE A 231 -6.13 9.95 17.13
C ILE A 231 -5.74 11.24 17.84
N GLY A 232 -6.39 11.51 18.98
CA GLY A 232 -6.12 12.69 19.78
C GLY A 232 -4.99 12.45 20.76
N PHE A 233 -4.07 13.40 20.87
CA PHE A 233 -2.97 13.41 21.84
C PHE A 233 -3.08 14.62 22.76
N ASP A 234 -2.69 14.48 24.03
CA ASP A 234 -2.55 15.60 24.96
C ASP A 234 -1.21 16.34 24.77
N ASN A 235 -0.98 17.41 25.54
CA ASN A 235 0.27 18.18 25.53
C ASN A 235 1.51 17.39 25.99
N ARG A 236 1.33 16.16 26.50
CA ARG A 236 2.41 15.23 26.84
C ARG A 236 2.53 14.10 25.80
N TYR A 237 1.87 14.25 24.66
CA TYR A 237 1.82 13.29 23.57
C TYR A 237 1.29 11.91 23.97
N ARG A 238 0.36 11.89 24.93
CA ARG A 238 -0.37 10.68 25.35
C ARG A 238 -1.73 10.61 24.66
N ILE A 239 -2.19 9.42 24.31
CA ILE A 239 -3.48 9.26 23.65
C ILE A 239 -4.61 9.61 24.62
N ILE A 240 -5.52 10.49 24.18
CA ILE A 240 -6.73 10.88 24.93
C ILE A 240 -8.02 10.30 24.36
N GLY A 241 -8.00 9.88 23.09
CA GLY A 241 -9.18 9.35 22.43
C GLY A 241 -8.99 9.25 20.92
N ALA A 242 -10.05 8.83 20.23
CA ALA A 242 -10.08 8.77 18.78
C ALA A 242 -11.47 9.18 18.25
N ASN A 243 -11.48 9.77 17.06
CA ASN A 243 -12.69 10.10 16.32
C ASN A 243 -12.62 9.45 14.94
N MET A 244 -13.74 8.98 14.42
CA MET A 244 -13.79 8.30 13.13
C MET A 244 -14.75 9.01 12.18
N ARG A 245 -14.26 9.33 10.99
CA ARG A 245 -15.05 9.89 9.89
C ARG A 245 -15.09 8.90 8.74
N THR A 246 -16.26 8.76 8.13
CA THR A 246 -16.49 7.87 7.00
C THR A 246 -16.81 8.68 5.76
N TYR A 247 -16.34 8.20 4.61
CA TYR A 247 -16.47 8.90 3.33
C TYR A 247 -16.89 7.93 2.24
N LEU A 248 -17.62 8.43 1.24
CA LEU A 248 -17.87 7.74 -0.03
C LEU A 248 -18.43 6.30 0.12
N LEU A 249 -19.41 6.11 1.00
CA LEU A 249 -20.12 4.85 1.09
C LEU A 249 -20.82 4.53 -0.25
N GLU A 250 -20.60 3.34 -0.80
CA GLU A 250 -21.20 2.89 -2.05
C GLU A 250 -22.70 2.57 -1.90
N LYS A 251 -23.53 3.61 -1.87
CA LYS A 251 -24.99 3.52 -1.65
C LYS A 251 -25.70 2.61 -2.65
N SER A 252 -25.23 2.52 -3.89
CA SER A 252 -25.85 1.69 -4.95
C SER A 252 -25.90 0.21 -4.58
N ARG A 253 -24.96 -0.29 -3.77
CA ARG A 253 -24.88 -1.69 -3.35
C ARG A 253 -26.06 -2.12 -2.47
N VAL A 254 -26.73 -1.16 -1.83
CA VAL A 254 -27.92 -1.42 -1.00
C VAL A 254 -29.06 -1.99 -1.84
N VAL A 255 -29.22 -1.51 -3.09
CA VAL A 255 -30.35 -1.87 -3.96
C VAL A 255 -29.95 -2.68 -5.19
N PHE A 256 -28.66 -2.80 -5.49
CA PHE A 256 -28.17 -3.47 -6.70
C PHE A 256 -26.96 -4.36 -6.43
N GLN A 257 -27.00 -5.58 -6.96
CA GLN A 257 -25.91 -6.55 -6.93
C GLN A 257 -25.73 -7.21 -8.30
N CYS A 258 -24.47 -7.34 -8.73
CA CYS A 258 -24.13 -8.12 -9.92
C CYS A 258 -24.01 -9.61 -9.56
N LEU A 259 -24.22 -10.52 -10.51
CA LEU A 259 -24.13 -11.97 -10.29
C LEU A 259 -22.79 -12.35 -9.62
N LYS A 260 -22.86 -13.15 -8.53
CA LYS A 260 -21.75 -13.58 -7.62
C LYS A 260 -21.29 -12.58 -6.54
N VAL A 261 -21.93 -11.43 -6.39
CA VAL A 261 -21.64 -10.43 -5.34
C VAL A 261 -22.77 -10.49 -4.29
N LYS A 262 -22.43 -10.44 -2.99
CA LYS A 262 -23.43 -10.44 -1.89
C LYS A 262 -23.48 -9.09 -1.17
N VAL A 263 -24.63 -8.75 -0.59
CA VAL A 263 -24.76 -7.59 0.32
C VAL A 263 -23.88 -7.76 1.56
N GLY A 264 -23.62 -6.64 2.24
CA GLY A 264 -22.68 -6.60 3.36
C GLY A 264 -22.95 -7.65 4.44
N CYS A 265 -21.90 -8.01 5.18
CA CYS A 265 -21.92 -9.11 6.14
C CYS A 265 -23.07 -9.03 7.14
N PHE A 266 -23.49 -7.82 7.53
CA PHE A 266 -24.59 -7.61 8.47
C PHE A 266 -25.95 -8.12 7.96
N GLN A 267 -26.29 -7.87 6.69
CA GLN A 267 -27.58 -8.30 6.12
C GLN A 267 -27.63 -9.83 5.96
N ASN A 268 -26.50 -10.46 5.62
CA ASN A 268 -26.43 -11.93 5.59
C ASN A 268 -26.47 -12.52 7.01
N SER A 269 -25.81 -11.90 8.00
CA SER A 269 -25.83 -12.37 9.38
C SER A 269 -27.22 -12.26 10.01
N LEU A 270 -27.97 -11.19 9.71
CA LEU A 270 -29.36 -11.02 10.12
C LEU A 270 -30.28 -12.10 9.53
N VAL A 271 -30.09 -12.46 8.26
CA VAL A 271 -30.88 -13.50 7.60
C VAL A 271 -30.50 -14.91 8.08
N CYS A 272 -29.22 -15.14 8.41
CA CYS A 272 -28.75 -16.43 8.92
C CYS A 272 -29.05 -16.66 10.42
N SER A 273 -29.25 -15.61 11.22
CA SER A 273 -29.59 -15.69 12.65
C SER A 273 -31.01 -15.17 12.95
N ALA A 274 -31.92 -15.23 11.99
CA ALA A 274 -33.29 -14.72 12.13
C ALA A 274 -34.07 -15.35 13.32
N SER A 275 -33.69 -16.55 13.75
CA SER A 275 -34.30 -17.26 14.87
C SER A 275 -33.78 -16.85 16.26
N ASP A 276 -32.61 -16.21 16.35
CA ASP A 276 -31.93 -15.89 17.63
C ASP A 276 -31.85 -14.38 17.91
N PHE A 277 -32.41 -13.55 17.03
CA PHE A 277 -32.35 -12.09 17.15
C PHE A 277 -33.50 -11.59 18.04
N LEU A 278 -33.18 -11.02 19.20
CA LEU A 278 -34.14 -10.25 20.00
C LEU A 278 -34.44 -8.94 19.27
N TYR A 279 -35.52 -8.89 18.50
CA TYR A 279 -36.04 -7.66 17.90
C TYR A 279 -37.32 -7.20 18.63
N HIS A 280 -37.47 -5.88 18.81
CA HIS A 280 -38.77 -5.30 19.11
C HIS A 280 -39.55 -5.20 17.80
N GLU A 281 -40.79 -5.71 17.76
CA GLU A 281 -41.70 -5.51 16.64
C GLU A 281 -42.06 -4.02 16.52
N ALA A 282 -41.25 -3.27 15.77
CA ALA A 282 -41.71 -2.01 15.19
C ALA A 282 -42.62 -2.36 14.01
N GLY A 283 -43.91 -2.58 14.32
CA GLY A 283 -44.93 -2.92 13.33
C GLY A 283 -44.96 -1.94 12.16
N ALA A 284 -44.98 -2.50 10.94
CA ALA A 284 -45.52 -2.00 9.68
C ALA A 284 -45.68 -0.47 9.43
N ALA A 285 -44.75 0.37 9.91
CA ALA A 285 -44.68 1.78 9.54
C ALA A 285 -43.43 1.98 8.67
N GLN A 286 -43.62 2.42 7.43
CA GLN A 286 -42.53 2.76 6.52
C GLN A 286 -41.59 3.77 7.19
N PRO A 287 -40.29 3.46 7.40
CA PRO A 287 -39.37 4.44 7.94
C PRO A 287 -39.07 5.48 6.86
N VAL A 288 -39.60 6.69 7.03
CA VAL A 288 -39.23 7.85 6.20
C VAL A 288 -37.84 8.30 6.66
N ILE A 289 -36.81 7.92 5.91
CA ILE A 289 -35.45 8.45 6.10
C ILE A 289 -35.42 9.84 5.45
N GLY A 290 -35.49 10.88 6.26
CA GLY A 290 -35.30 12.27 5.80
C GLY A 290 -33.92 12.41 5.16
N GLY A 291 -33.89 12.68 3.86
CA GLY A 291 -32.65 12.96 3.14
C GLY A 291 -32.01 14.24 3.67
N VAL A 292 -30.77 14.14 4.16
CA VAL A 292 -29.93 15.33 4.34
C VAL A 292 -29.59 15.83 2.94
N GLY A 293 -30.20 16.94 2.53
CA GLY A 293 -29.99 17.52 1.20
C GLY A 293 -28.53 17.93 0.99
N ASP A 294 -27.98 17.55 -0.16
CA ASP A 294 -26.61 17.87 -0.62
C ASP A 294 -26.39 19.38 -0.88
N THR A 295 -27.37 20.23 -0.62
CA THR A 295 -27.30 21.69 -0.86
C THR A 295 -26.34 22.42 0.06
N ARG A 296 -25.96 21.85 1.22
CA ARG A 296 -24.90 22.42 2.08
C ARG A 296 -23.47 22.09 1.63
N ALA A 297 -23.28 21.21 0.64
CA ALA A 297 -21.96 20.92 0.06
C ALA A 297 -21.59 21.90 -1.08
N CYS A 298 -22.50 22.77 -1.51
CA CYS A 298 -22.27 23.67 -2.64
C CYS A 298 -21.42 24.90 -2.28
N THR A 299 -21.31 25.27 -0.99
CA THR A 299 -20.51 26.43 -0.56
C THR A 299 -19.00 26.20 -0.53
N THR A 300 -18.53 24.95 -0.59
CA THR A 300 -17.08 24.65 -0.61
C THR A 300 -16.51 24.48 -2.01
N ARG A 301 -17.34 24.54 -3.06
CA ARG A 301 -16.90 24.39 -4.46
C ARG A 301 -16.26 25.66 -5.05
N ASN A 302 -16.50 26.82 -4.42
CA ASN A 302 -15.92 28.10 -4.84
C ASN A 302 -14.56 28.43 -4.20
N ALA A 303 -14.01 27.54 -3.37
CA ALA A 303 -12.68 27.75 -2.76
C ALA A 303 -11.52 27.18 -3.59
N PHE A 304 -11.79 26.58 -4.77
CA PHE A 304 -10.76 26.00 -5.64
C PHE A 304 -10.73 26.59 -7.07
N ILE A 305 -11.47 27.67 -7.32
CA ILE A 305 -11.34 28.46 -8.56
C ILE A 305 -11.43 29.95 -8.20
N ALA A 306 -10.39 30.49 -7.56
CA ALA A 306 -9.94 31.88 -7.68
C ALA A 306 -8.74 32.12 -6.74
N ARG A 307 -7.60 32.47 -7.36
CA ARG A 307 -6.25 32.77 -6.83
C ARG A 307 -5.34 31.57 -6.63
#